data_AF-A0A814DNV1-F1
#
_entry.id   AF-A0A814DNV1-F1
#
_cell.length_a   1.000
_cell.length_b   1.000
_cell.length_c   1.000
_cell.angle_alpha   90.00
_cell.angle_beta   90.00
_cell.angle_gamma   90.00
#
_symmetry.space_group_name_H-M   'P 1'
#
loop_
_entity.id
_entity.type
_entity.pdbx_description
1 polymer ?
#
loop_
_entity_poly.entity_id
_entity_poly.type
_entity_poly.pdbx_seq_one_letter_code
_entity_poly.pdbx_strand_id
1 'polypeptide(L)'
;MGRVLLLLLSVVFTSSSITNAFLFDKKGLFLVPSVAFRDRSSASQWTLYNQGWHYEENPVKALLMEKSLELIVQKDLDRNRVKMFTAEGKEKKDVCIDGLTRSMCTKTDNEGRIKNPFTMTNEEIELLRQPGGNGGKVTFQASIPKKNIKTQGEVYLCDDEGVTFISDIDDTIKITEVTSSTQTLINTFSGDFKAVPGMAEIYRHWAGQYNATFAYLTASPDQLYPFLREFFDREQFPSEYTQSSVHSTR
;
A
#
# COMPACT_ATOMS: atom_id res chain seq x y z
N MET A 1 28.98 -55.45 -6.29
CA MET A 1 27.63 -54.93 -6.58
C MET A 1 27.25 -53.95 -5.47
N GLY A 2 27.64 -52.68 -5.59
CA GLY A 2 27.28 -51.62 -4.63
C GLY A 2 26.16 -50.77 -5.24
N ARG A 3 24.99 -50.74 -4.61
CA ARG A 3 23.87 -49.89 -5.03
C ARG A 3 24.12 -48.46 -4.52
N VAL A 4 24.35 -47.55 -5.45
CA VAL A 4 24.32 -46.10 -5.24
C VAL A 4 22.86 -45.70 -5.06
N LEU A 5 22.51 -45.15 -3.89
CA LEU A 5 21.21 -44.54 -3.65
C LEU A 5 21.28 -43.08 -4.11
N LEU A 6 20.83 -42.81 -5.33
CA LEU A 6 20.69 -41.46 -5.86
C LEU A 6 19.37 -40.87 -5.32
N LEU A 7 19.45 -40.08 -4.25
CA LEU A 7 18.34 -39.27 -3.76
C LEU A 7 18.21 -38.04 -4.68
N LEU A 8 17.38 -38.18 -5.71
CA LEU A 8 16.85 -37.05 -6.47
C LEU A 8 15.89 -36.29 -5.57
N LEU A 9 16.40 -35.27 -4.85
CA LEU A 9 15.56 -34.21 -4.32
C LEU A 9 15.00 -33.45 -5.51
N SER A 10 13.79 -33.81 -5.94
CA SER A 10 12.97 -32.92 -6.76
C SER A 10 12.61 -31.74 -5.87
N VAL A 11 13.46 -30.72 -5.87
CA VAL A 11 13.05 -29.37 -5.49
C VAL A 11 12.04 -28.97 -6.55
N VAL A 12 10.77 -29.24 -6.26
CA VAL A 12 9.68 -28.58 -6.94
C VAL A 12 9.85 -27.12 -6.57
N PHE A 13 10.58 -26.38 -7.41
CA PHE A 13 10.38 -24.96 -7.52
C PHE A 13 8.92 -24.82 -7.95
N THR A 14 8.02 -24.75 -6.97
CA THR A 14 6.78 -24.03 -7.18
C THR A 14 7.26 -22.61 -7.40
N SER A 15 7.50 -22.27 -8.67
CA SER A 15 7.29 -20.92 -9.13
C SER A 15 5.82 -20.65 -8.84
N SER A 16 5.51 -20.27 -7.60
CA SER A 16 4.44 -19.34 -7.36
C SER A 16 4.86 -18.10 -8.12
N SER A 17 4.57 -18.12 -9.43
CA SER A 17 4.17 -16.91 -10.11
C SER A 17 3.08 -16.36 -9.21
N ILE A 18 3.47 -15.41 -8.35
CA ILE A 18 2.53 -14.47 -7.76
C ILE A 18 1.99 -13.79 -9.01
N THR A 19 0.92 -14.36 -9.55
CA THR A 19 0.19 -13.79 -10.65
C THR A 19 -0.13 -12.38 -10.18
N ASN A 20 0.26 -11.39 -10.98
CA ASN A 20 -0.06 -9.97 -10.87
C ASN A 20 -1.59 -9.76 -10.79
N ALA A 21 -2.23 -10.26 -9.74
CA ALA A 21 -3.65 -10.12 -9.46
C ALA A 21 -3.97 -8.72 -8.92
N PHE A 22 -2.93 -7.92 -8.66
CA PHE A 22 -3.00 -6.49 -8.39
C PHE A 22 -3.04 -5.62 -9.65
N LEU A 23 -3.21 -6.22 -10.84
CA LEU A 23 -3.58 -5.49 -12.05
C LEU A 23 -4.87 -4.71 -11.80
N PHE A 24 -4.73 -3.43 -11.46
CA PHE A 24 -5.76 -2.39 -11.37
C PHE A 24 -7.16 -2.98 -11.25
N ASP A 25 -7.58 -3.33 -10.04
CA ASP A 25 -8.99 -3.58 -9.82
C ASP A 25 -9.69 -2.24 -10.10
N LYS A 26 -10.24 -2.08 -11.31
CA LYS A 26 -10.96 -0.89 -11.80
C LYS A 26 -12.16 -0.51 -10.93
N LYS A 27 -12.40 -1.27 -9.87
CA LYS A 27 -13.33 -1.00 -8.80
C LYS A 27 -12.77 0.21 -8.06
N GLY A 28 -13.35 1.39 -8.24
CA GLY A 28 -12.87 2.66 -7.71
C GLY A 28 -12.77 2.76 -6.18
N LEU A 29 -12.04 1.86 -5.54
CA LEU A 29 -11.73 1.78 -4.12
C LEU A 29 -10.39 1.06 -3.99
N PHE A 30 -9.39 1.73 -3.43
CA PHE A 30 -8.18 1.07 -2.94
C PHE A 30 -8.00 1.33 -1.45
N LEU A 31 -7.27 0.44 -0.80
CA LEU A 31 -6.83 0.58 0.58
C LEU A 31 -5.31 0.74 0.62
N VAL A 32 -4.85 1.49 1.61
CA VAL A 32 -3.44 1.65 1.92
C VAL A 32 -3.18 0.84 3.19
N PRO A 33 -2.22 -0.11 3.16
CA PRO A 33 -1.73 -0.77 4.36
C PRO A 33 -1.37 0.24 5.43
N SER A 34 -1.83 -0.05 6.63
CA SER A 34 -1.76 0.86 7.76
C SER A 34 -1.28 0.09 9.00
N VAL A 35 -1.32 0.73 10.16
CA VAL A 35 -0.77 0.22 11.42
C VAL A 35 -1.84 0.09 12.49
N ALA A 36 -1.63 -0.85 13.42
CA ALA A 36 -2.37 -0.99 14.66
C ALA A 36 -1.43 -0.87 15.85
N PHE A 37 -1.91 -0.23 16.91
CA PHE A 37 -1.19 -0.12 18.18
C PHE A 37 -2.09 -0.57 19.33
N ARG A 38 -1.49 -1.10 20.39
CA ARG A 38 -2.20 -1.27 21.65
C ARG A 38 -2.52 0.07 22.27
N ASP A 39 -3.72 0.18 22.85
CA ASP A 39 -4.11 1.36 23.60
C ASP A 39 -3.27 1.45 24.88
N ARG A 40 -2.59 2.59 25.08
CA ARG A 40 -1.78 2.84 26.27
C ARG A 40 -2.60 2.87 27.56
N SER A 41 -3.88 3.21 27.47
CA SER A 41 -4.81 3.26 28.61
C SER A 41 -5.45 1.91 28.92
N SER A 42 -5.41 0.97 27.96
CA SER A 42 -5.98 -0.37 28.09
C SER A 42 -5.19 -1.36 27.24
N ALA A 43 -4.23 -2.06 27.87
CA ALA A 43 -3.40 -3.07 27.20
C ALA A 43 -4.19 -4.28 26.64
N SER A 44 -5.51 -4.33 26.86
CA SER A 44 -6.41 -5.34 26.30
C SER A 44 -7.10 -4.91 25.00
N GLN A 45 -6.80 -3.71 24.49
CA GLN A 45 -7.40 -3.16 23.28
C GLN A 45 -6.34 -2.73 22.27
N TRP A 46 -6.64 -2.94 21.00
CA TRP A 46 -5.90 -2.44 19.86
C TRP A 46 -6.71 -1.36 19.17
N THR A 47 -6.04 -0.31 18.72
CA THR A 47 -6.57 0.67 17.78
C THR A 47 -5.97 0.40 16.42
N LEU A 48 -6.81 0.03 15.46
CA LEU A 48 -6.41 -0.24 14.08
C LEU A 48 -6.78 0.97 13.23
N TYR A 49 -5.81 1.52 12.53
CA TYR A 49 -6.04 2.58 11.58
C TYR A 49 -6.32 1.98 10.22
N ASN A 50 -7.40 2.40 9.55
CA ASN A 50 -7.60 2.12 8.14
C ASN A 50 -7.29 3.36 7.29
N GLN A 51 -6.77 3.12 6.10
CA GLN A 51 -6.62 4.15 5.09
C GLN A 51 -7.05 3.62 3.74
N GLY A 52 -7.69 4.48 2.95
CA GLY A 52 -8.09 4.15 1.59
C GLY A 52 -8.77 5.31 0.91
N TRP A 53 -9.15 5.08 -0.35
CA TRP A 53 -9.77 6.10 -1.18
C TRP A 53 -10.82 5.48 -2.10
N HIS A 54 -12.06 5.96 -2.01
CA HIS A 54 -13.13 5.64 -2.94
C HIS A 54 -13.23 6.75 -3.99
N TYR A 55 -13.09 6.38 -5.26
CA TYR A 55 -12.95 7.32 -6.37
C TYR A 55 -13.71 6.89 -7.62
N GLU A 56 -13.76 7.79 -8.59
CA GLU A 56 -14.18 7.50 -9.96
C GLU A 56 -13.29 8.26 -10.92
N GLU A 57 -12.98 7.64 -12.06
CA GLU A 57 -12.20 8.29 -13.12
C GLU A 57 -12.93 9.51 -13.68
N ASN A 58 -12.17 10.54 -14.04
CA ASN A 58 -12.69 11.68 -14.78
C ASN A 58 -12.00 11.73 -16.17
N PRO A 59 -12.60 11.12 -17.22
CA PRO A 59 -11.98 11.02 -18.54
C PRO A 59 -11.67 12.38 -19.18
N VAL A 60 -12.48 13.39 -18.91
CA VAL A 60 -12.27 14.75 -19.44
C VAL A 60 -11.04 15.39 -18.81
N LYS A 61 -10.93 15.35 -17.46
CA LYS A 61 -9.73 15.83 -16.76
C LYS A 61 -8.48 15.04 -17.14
N ALA A 62 -8.60 13.72 -17.28
CA ALA A 62 -7.50 12.86 -17.70
C ALA A 62 -6.98 13.25 -19.09
N LEU A 63 -7.88 13.48 -20.06
CA LEU A 63 -7.51 13.93 -21.40
C LEU A 63 -6.83 15.30 -21.39
N LEU A 64 -7.35 16.26 -20.63
CA LEU A 64 -6.76 17.60 -20.50
C LEU A 64 -5.36 17.55 -19.86
N MET A 65 -5.20 16.73 -18.82
CA MET A 65 -3.91 16.52 -18.16
C MET A 65 -2.91 15.82 -19.08
N GLU A 66 -3.34 14.80 -19.83
CA GLU A 66 -2.52 14.11 -20.82
C GLU A 66 -1.96 15.11 -21.83
N LYS A 67 -2.81 15.94 -22.44
CA LYS A 67 -2.37 16.97 -23.40
C LYS A 67 -1.44 18.01 -22.81
N SER A 68 -1.61 18.35 -21.54
CA SER A 68 -0.71 19.28 -20.84
C SER A 68 0.64 18.63 -20.56
N LEU A 69 0.65 17.36 -20.17
CA LEU A 69 1.87 16.60 -19.87
C LEU A 69 2.66 16.23 -21.12
N GLU A 70 2.02 15.96 -22.27
CA GLU A 70 2.71 15.68 -23.55
C GLU A 70 3.67 16.81 -23.96
N LEU A 71 3.40 18.05 -23.54
CA LEU A 71 4.26 19.21 -23.81
C LEU A 71 5.53 19.26 -22.94
N ILE A 72 5.52 18.57 -21.81
CA ILE A 72 6.60 18.60 -20.80
C ILE A 72 7.35 17.28 -20.80
N VAL A 73 6.60 16.18 -20.77
CA VAL A 73 7.09 14.81 -20.70
C VAL A 73 7.27 14.31 -22.13
N GLN A 74 8.47 14.50 -22.67
CA GLN A 74 8.87 14.07 -24.01
C GLN A 74 9.15 12.55 -24.11
N LYS A 75 8.51 11.76 -23.25
CA LYS A 75 8.62 10.31 -23.15
C LYS A 75 7.21 9.71 -23.18
N ASP A 76 7.12 8.39 -23.35
CA ASP A 76 5.85 7.69 -23.30
C ASP A 76 5.16 7.92 -21.95
N LEU A 77 4.01 8.59 -22.00
CA LEU A 77 3.18 8.86 -20.84
C LEU A 77 2.50 7.59 -20.34
N ASP A 78 2.54 7.42 -19.03
CA ASP A 78 1.73 6.44 -18.35
C ASP A 78 0.32 6.98 -18.12
N ARG A 79 -0.55 6.63 -19.08
CA ARG A 79 -1.95 7.03 -19.08
C ARG A 79 -2.72 6.51 -17.86
N ASN A 80 -2.31 5.41 -17.24
CA ASN A 80 -2.96 4.91 -16.03
C ASN A 80 -2.65 5.81 -14.85
N ARG A 81 -1.39 6.25 -14.70
CA ARG A 81 -1.03 7.27 -13.68
C ARG A 81 -1.76 8.57 -13.89
N VAL A 82 -1.88 9.04 -15.14
CA VAL A 82 -2.65 10.27 -15.44
C VAL A 82 -4.12 10.11 -15.08
N LYS A 83 -4.77 9.00 -15.43
CA LYS A 83 -6.17 8.73 -15.07
C LYS A 83 -6.39 8.70 -13.57
N MET A 84 -5.51 8.02 -12.83
CA MET A 84 -5.60 7.92 -11.38
C MET A 84 -5.36 9.26 -10.69
N PHE A 85 -4.33 9.99 -11.11
CA PHE A 85 -4.02 11.32 -10.58
C PHE A 85 -5.17 12.32 -10.79
N THR A 86 -5.90 12.20 -11.89
CA THR A 86 -7.03 13.08 -12.22
C THR A 86 -8.40 12.55 -11.76
N ALA A 87 -8.44 11.37 -11.13
CA ALA A 87 -9.66 10.80 -10.58
C ALA A 87 -10.18 11.64 -9.39
N GLU A 88 -11.48 11.52 -9.14
CA GLU A 88 -12.18 12.30 -8.13
C GLU A 88 -12.72 11.41 -7.01
N GLY A 89 -12.53 11.88 -5.78
CA GLY A 89 -13.06 11.23 -4.59
C GLY A 89 -14.58 11.23 -4.56
N LYS A 90 -15.16 10.14 -4.05
CA LYS A 90 -16.61 10.03 -3.84
C LYS A 90 -16.97 10.31 -2.39
N GLU A 91 -17.57 11.47 -2.17
CA GLU A 91 -17.90 11.96 -0.85
C GLU A 91 -19.08 11.25 -0.20
N LYS A 92 -19.03 11.14 1.14
CA LYS A 92 -20.14 10.70 2.02
C LYS A 92 -20.75 9.35 1.62
N LYS A 93 -19.96 8.48 0.98
CA LYS A 93 -20.37 7.12 0.58
C LYS A 93 -20.14 6.15 1.71
N ASP A 94 -21.06 5.21 1.87
CA ASP A 94 -20.95 4.14 2.85
C ASP A 94 -19.82 3.18 2.44
N VAL A 95 -18.91 2.92 3.39
CA VAL A 95 -17.81 1.97 3.29
C VAL A 95 -17.92 1.04 4.49
N CYS A 96 -17.94 -0.26 4.27
CA CYS A 96 -17.98 -1.25 5.34
C CYS A 96 -16.69 -2.05 5.35
N ILE A 97 -16.13 -2.24 6.54
CA ILE A 97 -15.07 -3.20 6.82
C ILE A 97 -15.76 -4.49 7.22
N ASP A 98 -15.52 -5.51 6.41
CA ASP A 98 -16.01 -6.87 6.53
C ASP A 98 -14.81 -7.81 6.73
N GLY A 99 -15.07 -9.05 7.16
CA GLY A 99 -14.01 -10.06 7.32
C GLY A 99 -13.18 -9.94 8.61
N LEU A 100 -13.57 -9.04 9.52
CA LEU A 100 -13.18 -9.09 10.93
C LEU A 100 -14.24 -9.87 11.74
N THR A 101 -14.07 -9.94 13.06
CA THR A 101 -15.05 -10.55 14.00
C THR A 101 -16.41 -9.86 13.98
N ARG A 102 -16.46 -8.59 13.57
CA ARG A 102 -17.66 -7.77 13.38
C ARG A 102 -17.56 -6.92 12.12
N SER A 103 -18.69 -6.65 11.48
CA SER A 103 -18.75 -5.66 10.39
C SER A 103 -18.87 -4.26 10.98
N MET A 104 -18.12 -3.31 10.41
CA MET A 104 -18.10 -1.91 10.84
C MET A 104 -18.20 -1.02 9.62
N CYS A 105 -19.17 -0.11 9.61
CA CYS A 105 -19.37 0.80 8.49
C CYS A 105 -19.07 2.24 8.89
N THR A 106 -18.49 2.98 7.95
CA THR A 106 -18.25 4.41 8.04
C THR A 106 -18.58 5.09 6.72
N LYS A 107 -18.38 6.40 6.66
CA LYS A 107 -18.50 7.20 5.44
C LYS A 107 -17.15 7.72 4.98
N THR A 108 -17.00 7.88 3.68
CA THR A 108 -15.88 8.64 3.12
C THR A 108 -16.00 10.13 3.45
N ASP A 109 -14.85 10.80 3.58
CA ASP A 109 -14.79 12.25 3.76
C ASP A 109 -15.16 13.01 2.48
N ASN A 110 -15.02 14.35 2.49
CA ASN A 110 -15.32 15.21 1.35
C ASN A 110 -14.30 15.07 0.20
N GLU A 111 -13.27 14.25 0.35
CA GLU A 111 -12.29 13.95 -0.69
C GLU A 111 -12.31 12.47 -1.05
N GLY A 112 -13.32 11.71 -0.60
CA GLY A 112 -13.45 10.28 -0.88
C GLY A 112 -12.54 9.38 -0.04
N ARG A 113 -11.81 9.92 0.95
CA ARG A 113 -10.88 9.14 1.77
C ARG A 113 -11.60 8.40 2.88
N ILE A 114 -10.98 7.30 3.28
CA ILE A 114 -11.35 6.49 4.44
C ILE A 114 -10.27 6.71 5.49
N LYS A 115 -10.64 7.31 6.62
CA LYS A 115 -9.78 7.52 7.80
C LYS A 115 -10.60 7.34 9.06
N ASN A 116 -10.78 6.10 9.51
CA ASN A 116 -11.50 5.82 10.74
C ASN A 116 -10.82 4.70 11.52
N PRO A 117 -10.23 5.01 12.68
CA PRO A 117 -9.74 3.95 13.53
C PRO A 117 -10.91 3.13 14.06
N PHE A 118 -10.67 1.85 14.27
CA PHE A 118 -11.59 0.97 14.99
C PHE A 118 -10.84 0.15 16.02
N THR A 119 -11.55 -0.25 17.07
CA THR A 119 -10.93 -1.00 18.16
C THR A 119 -11.17 -2.50 18.01
N MET A 120 -10.21 -3.30 18.49
CA MET A 120 -10.32 -4.74 18.62
C MET A 120 -9.74 -5.21 19.95
N THR A 121 -10.26 -6.32 20.48
CA THR A 121 -9.69 -6.95 21.68
C THR A 121 -8.44 -7.78 21.32
N ASN A 122 -7.64 -8.12 22.32
CA ASN A 122 -6.51 -9.04 22.12
C ASN A 122 -6.96 -10.39 21.56
N GLU A 123 -8.09 -10.93 22.03
CA GLU A 123 -8.62 -12.21 21.56
C GLU A 123 -9.01 -12.15 20.07
N GLU A 124 -9.58 -11.03 19.62
CA GLU A 124 -9.91 -10.83 18.20
C GLU A 124 -8.65 -10.72 17.34
N ILE A 125 -7.61 -10.04 17.83
CA ILE A 125 -6.32 -9.94 17.14
C ILE A 125 -5.65 -11.32 17.05
N GLU A 126 -5.56 -12.07 18.15
CA GLU A 126 -4.94 -13.40 18.14
C GLU A 126 -5.64 -14.37 17.19
N LEU A 127 -6.97 -14.26 17.04
CA LEU A 127 -7.72 -15.08 16.10
C LEU A 127 -7.40 -14.75 14.63
N LEU A 128 -7.10 -13.48 14.32
CA LEU A 128 -6.95 -12.96 12.96
C LEU A 128 -5.50 -12.69 12.55
N ARG A 129 -4.56 -12.78 13.48
CA ARG A 129 -3.13 -12.49 13.28
C ARG A 129 -2.52 -13.44 12.25
N GLN A 130 -1.79 -12.85 11.31
CA GLN A 130 -1.03 -13.53 10.27
C GLN A 130 0.43 -13.05 10.29
N PRO A 131 1.37 -13.81 9.69
CA PRO A 131 2.75 -13.34 9.54
C PRO A 131 2.87 -12.05 8.70
N GLY A 132 3.72 -11.12 9.13
CA GLY A 132 4.06 -9.89 8.40
C GLY A 132 4.58 -8.77 9.33
N GLY A 133 5.71 -8.15 9.01
CA GLY A 133 6.37 -7.22 9.95
C GLY A 133 6.76 -7.88 11.28
N ASN A 134 7.16 -7.09 12.27
CA ASN A 134 7.63 -7.57 13.57
C ASN A 134 6.51 -8.21 14.42
N GLY A 135 5.31 -7.62 14.43
CA GLY A 135 4.17 -8.07 15.22
C GLY A 135 3.13 -8.88 14.42
N GLY A 136 3.35 -9.16 13.14
CA GLY A 136 2.31 -9.76 12.31
C GLY A 136 1.34 -8.72 11.73
N LYS A 137 0.32 -9.21 11.03
CA LYS A 137 -0.69 -8.38 10.37
C LYS A 137 -2.09 -8.98 10.49
N VAL A 138 -3.10 -8.14 10.32
CA VAL A 138 -4.50 -8.54 10.15
C VAL A 138 -4.95 -8.13 8.75
N THR A 139 -5.60 -9.04 8.04
CA THR A 139 -6.22 -8.75 6.74
C THR A 139 -7.73 -8.58 6.90
N PHE A 140 -8.32 -7.63 6.19
CA PHE A 140 -9.76 -7.39 6.19
C PHE A 140 -10.27 -7.12 4.76
N GLN A 141 -11.58 -7.14 4.56
CA GLN A 141 -12.21 -6.71 3.32
C GLN A 141 -12.87 -5.35 3.53
N ALA A 142 -12.73 -4.42 2.61
CA ALA A 142 -13.59 -3.23 2.56
C ALA A 142 -14.56 -3.33 1.40
N SER A 143 -15.78 -2.87 1.59
CA SER A 143 -16.84 -2.90 0.58
C SER A 143 -17.56 -1.55 0.46
N ILE A 144 -18.03 -1.24 -0.75
CA ILE A 144 -19.05 -0.21 -1.00
C ILE A 144 -20.38 -0.93 -1.24
N PRO A 145 -21.25 -1.08 -0.23
CA PRO A 145 -22.40 -1.98 -0.31
C PRO A 145 -23.30 -1.73 -1.53
N LYS A 146 -23.49 -0.45 -1.89
CA LYS A 146 -24.37 -0.05 -3.00
C LYS A 146 -23.79 -0.26 -4.40
N LYS A 147 -22.48 -0.53 -4.53
CA LYS A 147 -21.79 -0.66 -5.83
C LYS A 147 -21.20 -2.04 -6.08
N ASN A 148 -21.38 -3.00 -5.18
CA ASN A 148 -20.73 -4.33 -5.22
C ASN A 148 -19.20 -4.22 -5.44
N ILE A 149 -18.59 -3.15 -4.94
CA ILE A 149 -17.14 -2.95 -4.94
C ILE A 149 -16.60 -3.54 -3.65
N LYS A 150 -15.55 -4.35 -3.77
CA LYS A 150 -14.85 -4.97 -2.65
C LYS A 150 -13.36 -4.97 -2.92
N THR A 151 -12.56 -4.74 -1.90
CA THR A 151 -11.09 -4.82 -1.94
C THR A 151 -10.55 -5.36 -0.61
N GLN A 152 -9.32 -5.86 -0.61
CA GLN A 152 -8.66 -6.37 0.59
C GLN A 152 -7.72 -5.31 1.15
N GLY A 153 -7.65 -5.22 2.47
CA GLY A 153 -6.75 -4.34 3.21
C GLY A 153 -5.90 -5.12 4.19
N GLU A 154 -4.79 -4.49 4.58
CA GLU A 154 -3.83 -5.02 5.54
C GLU A 154 -3.59 -3.98 6.64
N VAL A 155 -3.56 -4.42 7.90
CA VAL A 155 -3.09 -3.61 9.02
C VAL A 155 -1.96 -4.36 9.71
N TYR A 156 -0.79 -3.73 9.81
CA TYR A 156 0.37 -4.26 10.49
C TYR A 156 0.30 -3.98 11.98
N LEU A 157 0.53 -5.01 12.78
CA LEU A 157 0.48 -4.92 14.23
C LEU A 157 1.84 -4.41 14.72
N CYS A 158 1.86 -3.21 15.30
CA CYS A 158 3.04 -2.71 15.98
C CYS A 158 2.96 -3.16 17.44
N ASP A 159 3.78 -4.13 17.80
CA ASP A 159 3.93 -4.56 19.19
C ASP A 159 4.62 -3.46 20.03
N ASP A 160 4.49 -3.58 21.36
CA ASP A 160 5.05 -2.65 22.34
C ASP A 160 6.60 -2.61 22.31
N GLU A 161 7.21 -3.66 21.77
CA GLU A 161 8.65 -3.83 21.62
C GLU A 161 8.99 -4.21 20.17
N GLY A 162 10.14 -3.74 19.69
CA GLY A 162 10.64 -4.05 18.35
C GLY A 162 11.38 -2.88 17.71
N VAL A 163 11.79 -3.09 16.46
CA VAL A 163 12.46 -2.07 15.64
C VAL A 163 11.52 -1.67 14.52
N THR A 164 11.25 -0.36 14.42
CA THR A 164 10.53 0.22 13.27
C THR A 164 11.47 1.15 12.53
N PHE A 165 11.69 0.88 11.24
CA PHE A 165 12.41 1.79 10.35
C PHE A 165 11.43 2.74 9.69
N ILE A 166 11.63 4.05 9.90
CA ILE A 166 10.87 5.08 9.20
C ILE A 166 11.71 5.55 8.01
N SER A 167 11.17 5.43 6.80
CA SER A 167 11.84 5.79 5.56
C SER A 167 11.00 6.75 4.76
N ASP A 168 11.60 7.82 4.24
CA ASP A 168 11.00 8.55 3.13
C ASP A 168 10.96 7.67 1.86
N ILE A 169 10.12 8.03 0.89
CA ILE A 169 10.03 7.34 -0.40
C ILE A 169 10.85 8.09 -1.47
N ASP A 170 10.51 9.36 -1.67
CA ASP A 170 10.94 10.14 -2.83
C ASP A 170 12.43 10.52 -2.67
N ASP A 171 13.25 10.15 -3.65
CA ASP A 171 14.73 10.28 -3.66
C ASP A 171 15.47 9.57 -2.51
N THR A 172 14.77 8.74 -1.73
CA THR A 172 15.37 7.81 -0.75
C THR A 172 15.38 6.38 -1.27
N ILE A 173 14.22 5.85 -1.70
CA ILE A 173 14.10 4.51 -2.29
C ILE A 173 13.58 4.54 -3.72
N LYS A 174 12.90 5.62 -4.13
CA LYS A 174 12.38 5.83 -5.49
C LYS A 174 12.94 7.13 -6.05
N ILE A 175 13.68 7.05 -7.16
CA ILE A 175 14.20 8.22 -7.88
C ILE A 175 13.01 9.04 -8.42
N THR A 176 12.89 10.27 -7.93
CA THR A 176 11.82 11.21 -8.27
C THR A 176 12.39 12.54 -8.75
N GLU A 177 13.51 12.98 -8.19
CA GLU A 177 14.23 14.23 -8.43
C GLU A 177 13.35 15.44 -8.08
N VAL A 178 12.91 15.49 -6.82
CA VAL A 178 11.96 16.49 -6.28
C VAL A 178 12.47 17.93 -6.34
N THR A 179 13.78 18.13 -6.53
CA THR A 179 14.40 19.45 -6.70
C THR A 179 14.20 20.04 -8.10
N SER A 180 13.70 19.26 -9.06
CA SER A 180 13.41 19.69 -10.43
C SER A 180 11.98 19.35 -10.81
N SER A 181 11.11 20.35 -10.93
CA SER A 181 9.69 20.14 -11.26
C SER A 181 9.48 19.38 -12.56
N THR A 182 10.28 19.66 -13.60
CA THR A 182 10.20 18.95 -14.88
C THR A 182 10.57 17.48 -14.71
N GLN A 183 11.64 17.20 -13.97
CA GLN A 183 12.11 15.84 -13.78
C GLN A 183 11.19 15.04 -12.86
N THR A 184 10.62 15.69 -11.84
CA THR A 184 9.54 15.14 -11.02
C THR A 184 8.36 14.71 -11.88
N LEU A 185 7.89 15.56 -12.80
CA LEU A 185 6.79 15.21 -13.71
C LEU A 185 7.14 14.04 -14.62
N ILE A 186 8.36 14.02 -15.18
CA ILE A 186 8.83 12.93 -16.04
C ILE A 186 8.89 11.60 -15.26
N ASN A 187 9.53 11.59 -14.10
CA ASN A 187 9.67 10.38 -13.26
C ASN A 187 8.32 9.95 -12.65
N THR A 188 7.39 10.88 -12.47
CA THR A 188 6.06 10.60 -11.92
C THR A 188 5.08 10.10 -12.97
N PHE A 189 5.13 10.57 -14.22
CA PHE A 189 4.10 10.28 -15.24
C PHE A 189 4.61 9.53 -16.48
N SER A 190 5.87 9.10 -16.51
CA SER A 190 6.42 8.30 -17.61
C SER A 190 7.29 7.16 -17.11
N GLY A 191 7.18 6.00 -17.78
CA GLY A 191 8.00 4.81 -17.55
C GLY A 191 7.94 4.25 -16.13
N ASP A 192 8.58 3.13 -15.86
CA ASP A 192 8.57 2.57 -14.52
C ASP A 192 9.20 3.50 -13.47
N PHE A 193 8.62 3.56 -12.27
CA PHE A 193 9.30 4.12 -11.10
C PHE A 193 10.65 3.42 -10.93
N LYS A 194 11.72 4.17 -10.64
CA LYS A 194 13.07 3.61 -10.56
C LYS A 194 13.53 3.54 -9.12
N ALA A 195 14.03 2.38 -8.71
CA ALA A 195 14.60 2.23 -7.38
C ALA A 195 15.92 2.99 -7.28
N VAL A 196 16.20 3.53 -6.10
CA VAL A 196 17.55 3.96 -5.72
C VAL A 196 18.41 2.69 -5.56
N PRO A 197 19.54 2.57 -6.27
CA PRO A 197 20.34 1.33 -6.27
C PRO A 197 20.76 0.89 -4.87
N GLY A 198 20.62 -0.41 -4.58
CA GLY A 198 21.03 -1.03 -3.31
C GLY A 198 20.04 -0.89 -2.15
N MET A 199 19.08 0.03 -2.21
CA MET A 199 18.19 0.30 -1.08
C MET A 199 17.28 -0.88 -0.74
N ALA A 200 16.71 -1.55 -1.75
CA ALA A 200 15.85 -2.70 -1.51
C ALA A 200 16.60 -3.86 -0.83
N GLU A 201 17.86 -4.08 -1.19
CA GLU A 201 18.72 -5.10 -0.57
C GLU A 201 19.00 -4.77 0.90
N ILE A 202 19.41 -3.54 1.19
CA ILE A 202 19.66 -3.07 2.56
C ILE A 202 18.39 -3.19 3.40
N TYR A 203 17.23 -2.83 2.87
CA TYR A 203 15.97 -2.87 3.62
C TYR A 203 15.54 -4.30 3.92
N ARG A 204 15.66 -5.22 2.95
CA ARG A 204 15.43 -6.65 3.21
C ARG A 204 16.40 -7.22 4.24
N HIS A 205 17.68 -6.84 4.17
CA HIS A 205 18.68 -7.26 5.14
C HIS A 205 18.32 -6.78 6.55
N TRP A 206 17.93 -5.51 6.71
CA TRP A 206 17.49 -4.97 8.01
C TRP A 206 16.18 -5.57 8.50
N ALA A 207 15.21 -5.81 7.61
CA ALA A 207 13.98 -6.51 7.95
C ALA A 207 14.27 -7.87 8.59
N GLY A 208 15.15 -8.66 7.96
CA GLY A 208 15.54 -9.98 8.46
C GLY A 208 16.42 -9.94 9.71
N GLN A 209 17.44 -9.08 9.73
CA GLN A 209 18.40 -9.01 10.84
C GLN A 209 17.78 -8.51 12.13
N TYR A 210 16.88 -7.53 12.05
CA TYR A 210 16.28 -6.88 13.22
C TYR A 210 14.86 -7.33 13.50
N ASN A 211 14.30 -8.24 12.69
CA ASN A 211 12.88 -8.56 12.68
C ASN A 211 12.03 -7.27 12.71
N ALA A 212 12.35 -6.35 11.81
CA ALA A 212 11.85 -4.97 11.84
C ALA A 212 10.58 -4.78 11.02
N THR A 213 9.83 -3.73 11.34
CA THR A 213 8.71 -3.21 10.54
C THR A 213 9.14 -1.94 9.82
N PHE A 214 8.73 -1.76 8.55
CA PHE A 214 8.99 -0.52 7.81
C PHE A 214 7.76 0.39 7.76
N ALA A 215 8.01 1.68 7.96
CA ALA A 215 7.03 2.75 7.88
C ALA A 215 7.48 3.73 6.78
N TYR A 216 6.80 3.70 5.64
CA TYR A 216 7.14 4.58 4.53
C TYR A 216 6.39 5.90 4.61
N LEU A 217 7.10 7.01 4.46
CA LEU A 217 6.55 8.35 4.40
C LEU A 217 6.64 8.87 2.98
N THR A 218 5.58 9.53 2.49
CA THR A 218 5.63 10.15 1.16
C THR A 218 4.82 11.43 1.09
N ALA A 219 5.33 12.38 0.31
CA ALA A 219 4.61 13.56 -0.11
C ALA A 219 3.88 13.36 -1.46
N SER A 220 4.00 12.18 -2.06
CA SER A 220 3.27 11.84 -3.28
C SER A 220 1.76 11.86 -3.02
N PRO A 221 0.97 12.36 -3.99
CA PRO A 221 -0.49 12.31 -3.91
C PRO A 221 -1.01 10.88 -3.66
N ASP A 222 -2.00 10.75 -2.77
CA ASP A 222 -2.59 9.44 -2.40
C ASP A 222 -3.03 8.62 -3.62
N GLN A 223 -3.47 9.30 -4.69
CA GLN A 223 -3.89 8.71 -5.97
C GLN A 223 -2.82 7.84 -6.64
N LEU A 224 -1.55 8.08 -6.34
CA LEU A 224 -0.43 7.33 -6.89
C LEU A 224 -0.07 6.09 -6.08
N TYR A 225 -0.73 5.86 -4.93
CA TYR A 225 -0.44 4.73 -4.06
C TYR A 225 -0.47 3.37 -4.76
N PRO A 226 -1.45 3.04 -5.65
CA PRO A 226 -1.45 1.76 -6.35
C PRO A 226 -0.16 1.49 -7.14
N PHE A 227 0.40 2.52 -7.78
CA PHE A 227 1.66 2.43 -8.53
C PHE A 227 2.88 2.35 -7.60
N LEU A 228 2.82 3.00 -6.44
CA LEU A 228 3.84 2.83 -5.40
C LEU A 228 3.84 1.41 -4.84
N ARG A 229 2.67 0.79 -4.67
CA ARG A 229 2.57 -0.61 -4.24
C ARG A 229 3.15 -1.57 -5.28
N GLU A 230 2.80 -1.39 -6.55
CA GLU A 230 3.40 -2.15 -7.66
C GLU A 230 4.93 -2.01 -7.68
N PHE A 231 5.43 -0.80 -7.44
CA PHE A 231 6.87 -0.53 -7.31
C PHE A 231 7.49 -1.29 -6.13
N PHE A 232 6.88 -1.27 -4.94
CA PHE A 232 7.38 -2.01 -3.78
C PHE A 232 7.44 -3.51 -4.04
N ASP A 233 6.37 -4.07 -4.60
CA ASP A 233 6.28 -5.50 -4.88
C ASP A 233 7.30 -5.91 -5.96
N ARG A 234 7.48 -5.10 -7.02
CA ARG A 234 8.43 -5.37 -8.11
C ARG A 234 9.88 -5.32 -7.63
N GLU A 235 10.24 -4.30 -6.86
CA GLU A 235 11.61 -4.09 -6.37
C GLU A 235 11.90 -4.90 -5.08
N GLN A 236 10.88 -5.59 -4.56
CA GLN A 236 10.94 -6.40 -3.35
C GLN A 236 11.37 -5.59 -2.12
N PHE A 237 10.79 -4.40 -1.96
CA PHE A 237 10.86 -3.69 -0.68
C PHE A 237 9.99 -4.41 0.36
N PRO A 238 10.32 -4.34 1.66
CA PRO A 238 9.39 -4.75 2.72
C PRO A 238 8.04 -4.02 2.57
N SER A 239 6.93 -4.76 2.56
CA SER A 239 5.59 -4.25 2.19
C SER A 239 4.68 -3.99 3.39
N GLU A 240 5.12 -3.23 4.39
CA GLU A 240 4.38 -3.01 5.63
C GLU A 240 3.37 -1.86 5.54
N TYR A 241 3.68 -0.63 5.95
CA TYR A 241 2.69 0.46 5.91
C TYR A 241 3.23 1.77 5.34
N THR A 242 2.34 2.56 4.77
CA THR A 242 2.68 3.85 4.13
C THR A 242 1.81 4.96 4.69
N GLN A 243 2.42 6.07 5.09
CA GLN A 243 1.74 7.25 5.58
C GLN A 243 2.01 8.46 4.69
N SER A 244 0.92 9.05 4.18
CA SER A 244 0.97 10.27 3.38
C SER A 244 1.14 11.49 4.28
N SER A 245 2.19 12.28 4.05
CA SER A 245 2.49 13.50 4.81
C SER A 245 1.58 14.68 4.41
N VAL A 246 1.00 14.63 3.20
CA VAL A 246 0.16 15.68 2.60
C VAL A 246 -1.07 16.02 3.46
N HIS A 247 -1.49 15.12 4.33
CA HIS A 247 -2.69 15.26 5.16
C HIS A 247 -2.44 15.07 6.66
N SER A 248 -1.17 15.07 7.10
CA SER A 248 -0.80 14.95 8.52
C SER A 248 -0.86 16.27 9.29
N THR A 249 -1.14 17.39 8.60
CA THR A 249 -1.31 18.72 9.20
C THR A 249 -2.78 19.13 9.20
N ARG A 250 -3.57 18.57 10.12
CA ARG A 250 -4.77 19.22 10.70
C ARG A 250 -4.96 18.77 12.13
#